data_AF-A0A1S9TYE7-F1
#
_entry.id   AF-A0A1S9TYE7-F1
#
_cell.length_a   1.000
_cell.length_b   1.000
_cell.length_c   1.000
_cell.angle_alpha   90.00
_cell.angle_beta   90.00
_cell.angle_gamma   90.00
#
_symmetry.space_group_name_H-M   'P 1'
#
loop_
_entity.id
_entity.type
_entity.pdbx_description
1 polymer ?
#
loop_
_entity_poly.entity_id
_entity_poly.type
_entity_poly.pdbx_seq_one_letter_code
_entity_poly.pdbx_strand_id
1 'polypeptide(L)' 'SEATGWKYGFKDLAAYDAEGNAYKYEVKEQPVDGYKSEVKGYDITNTKVAQTTVEGTKTWKDGNATDRPKTIKV' A
#
# COMPACT_ATOMS: atom_id res chain seq x y z
N SER A 1 5.18 -10.91 -12.42
CA SER A 1 6.23 -10.99 -11.38
C SER A 1 7.50 -10.35 -11.91
N GLU A 2 8.56 -10.22 -11.12
CA GLU A 2 9.87 -9.79 -11.62
C GLU A 2 10.32 -10.61 -12.84
N ALA A 3 10.04 -11.92 -12.85
CA ALA A 3 10.29 -12.82 -13.97
C ALA A 3 9.56 -12.45 -15.28
N THR A 4 8.48 -11.65 -15.21
CA THR A 4 7.76 -11.13 -16.38
C THR A 4 7.97 -9.62 -16.57
N GLY A 5 8.90 -9.01 -15.84
CA GLY A 5 9.11 -7.57 -15.83
C GLY A 5 7.87 -6.80 -15.37
N TRP A 6 7.08 -7.37 -14.45
CA TRP A 6 5.82 -6.80 -13.95
C TRP A 6 4.74 -6.57 -15.02
N LYS A 7 4.88 -7.22 -16.17
CA LYS A 7 3.86 -7.24 -17.21
C LYS A 7 2.92 -8.43 -17.01
N TYR A 8 1.67 -8.21 -17.40
CA TYR A 8 0.62 -9.21 -17.41
C TYR A 8 -0.17 -9.13 -18.72
N GLY A 9 -0.90 -10.18 -19.07
CA GLY A 9 -1.72 -10.20 -20.27
C GLY A 9 -2.84 -11.23 -20.17
N PHE A 10 -4.04 -10.82 -20.55
CA PHE A 10 -5.20 -11.69 -20.69
C PHE A 10 -5.43 -11.90 -22.18
N LYS A 11 -5.45 -13.16 -22.61
CA LYS A 11 -5.66 -13.54 -24.02
C LYS A 11 -7.07 -14.12 -24.18
N ASP A 12 -7.54 -14.11 -25.43
CA ASP A 12 -8.77 -14.79 -25.83
C ASP A 12 -10.03 -14.30 -25.09
N LEU A 13 -10.06 -13.00 -24.77
CA LEU A 13 -11.24 -12.32 -24.22
C LEU A 13 -12.27 -12.07 -25.33
N ALA A 14 -13.52 -12.43 -25.08
CA ALA A 14 -14.61 -12.17 -26.01
C ALA A 14 -14.82 -10.65 -26.17
N ALA A 15 -14.98 -10.17 -27.41
CA ALA A 15 -15.28 -8.76 -27.63
C ALA A 15 -16.77 -8.43 -27.39
N TYR A 16 -17.66 -9.41 -27.57
CA TYR A 16 -19.10 -9.23 -27.52
C TYR A 16 -19.78 -10.36 -26.75
N ASP A 17 -20.91 -10.06 -26.10
CA ASP A 17 -21.78 -11.05 -25.47
C ASP A 17 -22.65 -11.80 -26.50
N ALA A 18 -23.50 -12.72 -26.02
CA ALA A 18 -24.39 -13.51 -26.86
C ALA A 18 -25.44 -12.67 -27.62
N GLU A 19 -25.68 -11.44 -27.17
CA GLU A 19 -26.65 -10.50 -27.76
C GLU A 19 -25.97 -9.49 -28.71
N GLY A 20 -24.64 -9.53 -28.82
CA GLY A 20 -23.84 -8.64 -29.66
C GLY A 20 -23.41 -7.33 -28.99
N ASN A 21 -23.58 -7.18 -27.68
CA ASN A 21 -23.12 -5.99 -26.95
C ASN A 21 -21.62 -6.09 -26.62
N ALA A 22 -20.88 -5.00 -26.77
CA ALA A 22 -19.45 -4.98 -26.52
C ALA A 22 -19.12 -5.10 -25.02
N TYR A 23 -18.18 -5.98 -24.66
CA TYR A 23 -17.67 -6.05 -23.30
C TYR A 23 -16.74 -4.87 -23.01
N LYS A 24 -16.90 -4.30 -21.81
CA LYS A 24 -15.93 -3.38 -21.22
C LYS A 24 -15.12 -4.13 -20.17
N TYR A 25 -13.82 -4.26 -20.41
CA TYR A 25 -12.88 -4.88 -19.48
C TYR A 25 -12.21 -3.84 -18.59
N GLU A 26 -12.03 -4.19 -17.33
CA GLU A 26 -11.33 -3.40 -16.33
C GLU A 26 -10.44 -4.33 -15.50
N VAL A 27 -9.39 -3.77 -14.91
CA VAL A 27 -8.47 -4.51 -14.03
C VAL A 27 -8.56 -3.97 -12.62
N LYS A 28 -8.39 -4.85 -11.65
CA LYS A 28 -8.30 -4.51 -10.23
C LYS A 28 -7.18 -5.29 -9.58
N GLU A 29 -6.46 -4.63 -8.69
CA GLU A 29 -5.45 -5.28 -7.87
C GLU A 29 -6.06 -5.68 -6.51
N GLN A 30 -5.63 -6.81 -5.96
CA GLN A 30 -5.94 -7.13 -4.58
C GLN A 30 -5.16 -6.17 -3.65
N PRO A 31 -5.71 -5.81 -2.47
CA PRO A 31 -4.99 -4.98 -1.52
C PRO A 31 -3.63 -5.59 -1.15
N VAL A 32 -2.58 -4.76 -1.18
CA VAL A 32 -1.22 -5.14 -0.75
C VAL A 32 -0.87 -4.31 0.47
N ASP A 33 -0.50 -4.97 1.56
CA ASP A 33 -0.18 -4.30 2.82
C ASP A 33 1.00 -3.31 2.65
N GLY A 34 0.86 -2.13 3.24
CA GLY A 34 1.84 -1.05 3.11
C GLY A 34 1.90 -0.38 1.72
N TYR A 35 0.98 -0.69 0.80
CA TYR A 35 0.90 -0.06 -0.52
C TYR A 35 -0.49 0.51 -0.81
N LYS A 36 -0.51 1.63 -1.52
CA LYS A 36 -1.70 2.21 -2.12
C LYS A 36 -1.66 1.96 -3.63
N SER A 37 -2.69 1.32 -4.16
CA SER A 37 -2.83 1.05 -5.59
C SER A 37 -3.71 2.09 -6.30
N GLU A 38 -3.36 2.40 -7.54
CA GLU A 38 -4.13 3.25 -8.46
C GLU A 38 -4.17 2.58 -9.84
N VAL A 39 -5.37 2.49 -10.45
CA VAL A 39 -5.57 1.89 -11.78
C VAL A 39 -5.89 2.99 -12.79
N LYS A 40 -5.10 3.08 -13.85
CA LYS A 40 -5.32 3.99 -14.99
C LYS A 40 -5.45 3.17 -16.28
N GLY A 41 -6.70 2.92 -16.69
CA GLY A 41 -6.99 1.98 -17.77
C GLY A 41 -6.55 0.57 -17.37
N TYR A 42 -5.42 0.12 -17.90
CA TYR A 42 -4.81 -1.18 -17.58
C TYR A 42 -3.46 -1.03 -16.86
N ASP A 43 -2.96 0.18 -16.63
CA ASP A 43 -1.75 0.36 -15.84
C ASP A 43 -2.11 0.41 -14.35
N ILE A 44 -1.39 -0.38 -13.56
CA ILE A 44 -1.54 -0.44 -12.10
C ILE A 44 -0.30 0.16 -11.48
N THR A 45 -0.46 1.20 -10.66
CA THR A 45 0.62 1.87 -9.95
C THR A 45 0.51 1.59 -8.46
N ASN A 46 1.57 1.04 -7.87
CA ASN A 46 1.68 0.79 -6.43
C ASN A 46 2.61 1.80 -5.77
N THR A 47 2.07 2.59 -4.85
CA THR A 47 2.83 3.56 -4.07
C THR A 47 3.01 3.04 -2.65
N LYS A 48 4.26 2.88 -2.21
CA LYS A 48 4.55 2.46 -0.83
C LYS A 48 4.08 3.54 0.14
N VAL A 49 3.20 3.16 1.06
CA VAL A 49 2.77 4.03 2.16
C VAL A 49 3.90 4.03 3.19
N ALA A 50 4.62 5.15 3.29
CA ALA A 50 5.62 5.31 4.33
C ALA A 50 4.92 5.46 5.70
N GLN A 51 5.04 4.45 6.55
CA GLN A 51 4.81 4.60 7.98
C GLN A 51 6.16 4.85 8.66
N THR A 52 6.37 6.07 9.15
CA THR A 52 7.53 6.38 9.99
C THR A 52 7.08 6.25 11.44
N THR A 53 7.41 5.13 12.08
CA THR A 53 7.25 4.97 13.53
C THR A 53 8.46 5.61 14.21
N VAL A 54 8.23 6.65 15.02
CA VAL A 54 9.27 7.30 15.82
C VAL A 54 9.10 6.84 17.26
N GLU A 55 10.09 6.09 17.78
CA GLU A 55 10.16 5.70 19.19
C GLU A 55 11.31 6.46 19.86
N GLY A 56 11.08 6.90 21.10
CA GLY A 56 12.08 7.61 21.90
C GLY A 56 12.12 7.07 23.32
N THR A 57 13.31 6.74 23.81
CA THR A 57 13.51 6.35 25.21
C THR A 57 13.86 7.59 26.03
N LYS A 58 13.03 7.92 27.02
CA LYS A 58 13.38 8.95 28.00
C LYS A 58 14.33 8.36 29.05
N THR A 59 15.52 8.94 29.16
CA THR A 59 16.44 8.68 30.29
C THR A 59 16.57 9.93 31.14
N TRP A 60 16.46 9.79 32.47
CA TRP A 60 16.77 10.83 33.43
C TRP A 60 18.20 10.67 33.94
N LYS A 61 19.05 11.70 33.81
CA LYS A 61 20.41 11.73 34.37
C LYS A 61 20.47 12.72 35.53
N ASP A 62 19.66 12.47 36.55
CA ASP A 62 19.42 13.37 37.69
C ASP A 62 20.00 12.85 39.02
N GLY A 63 20.79 11.77 39.00
CA GLY A 63 21.36 11.20 40.22
C GLY A 63 20.34 10.52 41.14
N ASN A 64 19.23 10.01 40.59
CA ASN A 64 18.16 9.32 41.33
C ASN A 64 17.26 10.23 42.17
N ALA A 65 16.92 11.41 41.63
CA ALA A 65 15.96 12.31 42.26
C ALA A 65 14.58 11.65 42.44
N THR A 66 13.93 11.92 43.57
CA THR A 66 12.62 11.33 43.94
C THR A 66 11.42 12.10 43.40
N ASP A 67 11.62 13.36 42.97
CA ASP A 67 10.55 14.23 42.45
C ASP A 67 10.53 14.21 40.92
N ARG A 68 10.08 13.09 40.34
CA ARG A 68 9.98 12.91 38.89
C ARG A 68 8.53 13.05 38.43
N PRO A 69 8.27 13.79 37.34
CA PRO A 69 6.95 13.79 36.74
C PRO A 69 6.62 12.40 36.20
N LYS A 70 5.41 11.91 36.50
CA LYS A 70 4.94 10.58 36.07
C LYS A 70 4.77 10.45 34.55
N THR A 71 4.58 11.58 33.87
CA THR A 71 4.38 11.64 32.42
C THR A 71 5.13 12.84 31.84
N ILE A 72 5.85 12.62 30.75
CA ILE A 72 6.39 13.69 29.91
C ILE A 72 5.67 13.57 28.58
N LYS A 73 5.05 14.66 28.14
CA LYS A 73 4.48 14.72 26.80
C LYS A 73 5.63 14.96 25.81
N VAL A 74 5.78 14.06 24.85
CA VAL A 74 6.63 14.25 23.66
C VAL A 74 5.88 15.11 22.66
#